data_AF-A0A7V7ZK88-F1
#
_entry.id   AF-A0A7V7ZK88-F1
#
_cell.length_a   1.000
_cell.length_b   1.000
_cell.length_c   1.000
_cell.angle_alpha   90.00
_cell.angle_beta   90.00
_cell.angle_gamma   90.00
#
_symmetry.space_group_name_H-M   'P 1'
#
loop_
_entity.id
_entity.type
_entity.pdbx_description
1 polymer ?
#
loop_
_entity_poly.entity_id
_entity_poly.type
_entity_poly.pdbx_seq_one_letter_code
_entity_poly.pdbx_strand_id
1 'polypeptide(L)'
;MARKRPRTLTSSPWHHRLARFGSPGVLIATAALVMLSLWLLVGLVEQVLTGARQDALLVQRRDEIATIEAQNSLLATQVAVATSPAYAAQVAREQLGYAAEGDTVILPSFPQVTPIASDPTPAPIPAPSPQANWRGWASAFFPPAPTSTPIP
;
A
#
# COMPACT_ATOMS: atom_id res chain seq x y z
N MET A 1 81.08 -13.61 -89.76
CA MET A 1 79.61 -13.55 -89.94
C MET A 1 78.94 -13.88 -88.62
N ALA A 2 78.27 -12.88 -88.05
CA ALA A 2 77.53 -12.96 -86.80
C ALA A 2 76.09 -13.38 -87.05
N ARG A 3 75.53 -14.27 -86.22
CA ARG A 3 74.09 -14.25 -85.95
C ARG A 3 73.82 -14.38 -84.46
N LYS A 4 73.00 -13.42 -84.01
CA LYS A 4 72.64 -13.08 -82.65
C LYS A 4 71.64 -14.09 -82.08
N ARG A 5 71.62 -14.12 -80.74
CA ARG A 5 70.76 -14.88 -79.81
C ARG A 5 69.25 -14.72 -80.12
N PRO A 6 68.40 -15.52 -79.46
CA PRO A 6 67.77 -14.92 -78.27
C PRO A 6 67.80 -15.82 -77.03
N ARG A 7 68.10 -15.16 -75.90
CA ARG A 7 67.78 -15.59 -74.55
C ARG A 7 66.26 -15.59 -74.41
N THR A 8 65.66 -16.71 -74.04
CA THR A 8 64.29 -16.74 -73.50
C THR A 8 64.37 -16.62 -71.98
N LEU A 9 64.17 -15.40 -71.50
CA LEU A 9 63.77 -15.08 -70.14
C LEU A 9 62.24 -15.16 -70.10
N THR A 10 61.69 -16.20 -69.48
CA THR A 10 60.26 -16.33 -69.16
C THR A 10 60.11 -17.51 -68.21
N SER A 11 59.35 -17.49 -67.14
CA SER A 11 58.79 -16.45 -66.30
C SER A 11 58.69 -17.14 -64.94
N SER A 12 59.15 -16.49 -63.88
CA SER A 12 58.98 -17.01 -62.53
C SER A 12 57.53 -16.73 -62.11
N PRO A 13 56.72 -17.76 -61.81
CA PRO A 13 55.42 -17.53 -61.23
C PRO A 13 55.62 -17.38 -59.72
N TRP A 14 56.03 -16.19 -59.30
CA TRP A 14 55.73 -15.73 -57.95
C TRP A 14 54.21 -15.60 -57.86
N HIS A 15 53.53 -16.71 -57.59
CA HIS A 15 52.16 -16.66 -57.11
C HIS A 15 52.24 -16.08 -55.71
N HIS A 16 52.16 -14.76 -55.64
CA HIS A 16 51.70 -14.04 -54.47
C HIS A 16 50.37 -14.70 -54.08
N ARG A 17 50.43 -15.58 -53.07
CA ARG A 17 49.25 -16.03 -52.35
C ARG A 17 48.74 -14.81 -51.61
N LEU A 18 48.01 -13.97 -52.34
CA LEU A 18 47.10 -13.00 -51.79
C LEU A 18 46.27 -13.78 -50.78
N ALA A 19 46.41 -13.37 -49.52
CA ALA A 19 45.68 -13.89 -48.39
C ALA A 19 44.23 -14.08 -48.82
N ARG A 20 43.82 -15.35 -48.96
CA ARG A 20 42.42 -15.68 -49.23
C ARG A 20 41.66 -15.21 -48.01
N PHE A 21 40.97 -14.09 -48.20
CA PHE A 21 39.94 -13.57 -47.34
C PHE A 21 39.07 -14.72 -46.83
N GLY A 22 38.93 -14.78 -45.50
CA GLY A 22 37.90 -15.50 -44.77
C GLY A 22 37.74 -16.97 -45.13
N SER A 23 38.47 -17.84 -44.42
CA SER A 23 38.00 -19.22 -44.30
C SER A 23 36.58 -19.16 -43.71
N PRO A 24 35.54 -19.70 -44.37
CA PRO A 24 34.14 -19.51 -43.96
C PRO A 24 33.90 -19.95 -42.51
N GLY A 25 34.70 -20.89 -41.99
CA GLY A 25 34.66 -21.29 -40.58
C GLY A 25 35.04 -20.20 -39.58
N VAL A 26 35.94 -19.27 -39.94
CA VAL A 26 36.35 -18.17 -39.03
C VAL A 26 35.22 -17.16 -38.87
N LEU A 27 34.52 -16.81 -39.95
CA LEU A 27 33.38 -15.89 -39.89
C LEU A 27 32.24 -16.47 -39.05
N ILE A 28 31.96 -17.77 -39.20
CA ILE A 28 30.96 -18.48 -38.38
C ILE A 28 31.38 -18.49 -36.91
N ALA A 29 32.64 -18.77 -36.61
CA ALA A 29 33.14 -18.75 -35.23
C ALA A 29 33.04 -17.36 -34.59
N THR A 30 33.41 -16.30 -35.33
CA THR A 30 33.26 -14.92 -34.83
C THR A 30 31.80 -14.54 -34.62
N ALA A 31 30.89 -14.92 -35.54
CA ALA A 31 29.47 -14.65 -35.40
C ALA A 31 28.87 -15.38 -34.19
N ALA A 32 29.25 -16.64 -33.97
CA ALA A 32 28.84 -17.42 -32.81
C ALA A 32 29.35 -16.79 -31.49
N LEU A 33 30.60 -16.34 -31.46
CA LEU A 33 31.18 -15.67 -30.29
C LEU A 33 30.45 -14.37 -29.97
N VAL A 34 30.18 -13.54 -30.99
CA VAL A 34 29.43 -12.29 -30.83
C VAL A 34 28.01 -12.58 -30.33
N MET A 35 27.33 -13.57 -30.91
CA MET A 35 25.98 -13.93 -30.50
C MET A 35 25.93 -14.46 -29.07
N LEU A 36 26.90 -15.30 -28.67
CA LEU A 36 27.04 -15.77 -27.30
C LEU A 36 27.31 -14.61 -26.33
N SER A 37 28.17 -13.66 -26.71
CA SER A 37 28.47 -12.47 -25.91
C SER A 37 27.23 -11.61 -25.73
N LEU A 38 26.43 -11.38 -26.77
CA LEU A 38 25.19 -10.63 -26.65
C LEU A 38 24.18 -11.36 -25.76
N TRP A 39 24.07 -12.68 -25.92
CA TRP A 39 23.17 -13.49 -25.10
C TRP A 39 23.51 -13.44 -23.61
N LEU A 40 24.80 -13.55 -23.26
CA LEU A 40 25.29 -13.39 -21.88
C LEU A 40 24.98 -12.01 -21.32
N LEU A 41 25.11 -10.95 -22.13
CA LEU A 41 24.85 -9.58 -21.69
C LEU A 41 23.36 -9.37 -21.35
N VAL A 42 22.45 -9.94 -22.13
CA VAL A 42 21.01 -9.92 -21.83
C VAL A 42 20.71 -10.66 -20.53
N GLY A 43 21.24 -11.89 -20.37
CA GLY A 43 21.03 -12.67 -19.16
C GLY A 43 21.57 -11.98 -17.90
N LEU A 44 22.71 -11.31 -18.00
CA LEU A 44 23.28 -10.54 -16.90
C LEU A 44 22.37 -9.38 -16.49
N VAL A 45 21.83 -8.63 -17.45
CA VAL A 45 20.92 -7.51 -17.17
C VAL A 45 19.65 -7.99 -16.48
N GLU A 46 19.04 -9.08 -16.94
CA GLU A 46 17.86 -9.66 -16.31
C GLU A 46 18.14 -10.11 -14.87
N GLN A 47 19.29 -10.75 -14.64
CA GLN A 47 19.69 -11.22 -13.32
C GLN A 47 19.93 -10.05 -12.34
N VAL A 48 20.60 -8.99 -12.79
CA VAL A 48 20.84 -7.79 -11.97
C VAL A 48 19.54 -7.08 -11.62
N LEU A 49 18.64 -6.91 -12.59
CA LEU A 49 17.34 -6.27 -12.36
C LEU A 49 16.46 -7.10 -11.42
N THR A 50 16.50 -8.42 -11.55
CA THR A 50 15.73 -9.33 -10.68
C THR A 50 16.27 -9.29 -9.25
N GLY A 51 17.60 -9.28 -9.07
CA GLY A 51 18.23 -9.14 -7.74
C GLY A 51 17.82 -7.83 -7.06
N ALA A 52 17.94 -6.70 -7.76
CA ALA A 52 17.57 -5.39 -7.21
C ALA A 52 16.09 -5.31 -6.80
N ARG A 53 15.19 -5.93 -7.57
CA ARG A 53 13.76 -6.00 -7.23
C ARG A 53 13.50 -6.85 -5.99
N GLN A 54 14.19 -7.97 -5.84
CA GLN A 54 14.06 -8.83 -4.67
C GLN A 54 14.55 -8.12 -3.41
N ASP A 55 15.68 -7.41 -3.49
CA ASP A 55 16.19 -6.62 -2.37
C ASP A 55 15.22 -5.52 -1.94
N ALA A 56 14.64 -4.80 -2.90
CA ALA A 56 13.62 -3.78 -2.61
C ALA A 56 12.39 -4.38 -1.90
N LEU A 57 11.93 -5.56 -2.35
CA LEU A 57 10.82 -6.27 -1.70
C LEU A 57 11.19 -6.73 -0.29
N LEU A 58 12.41 -7.22 -0.07
CA LEU A 58 12.87 -7.63 1.26
C LEU A 58 12.93 -6.46 2.23
N VAL A 59 13.40 -5.29 1.78
CA VAL A 59 13.41 -4.06 2.60
C VAL A 59 11.97 -3.67 2.95
N GLN A 60 11.09 -3.58 1.95
CA GLN A 60 9.69 -3.23 2.18
C GLN A 60 9.01 -4.18 3.19
N ARG A 61 9.21 -5.49 3.05
CA ARG A 61 8.62 -6.49 3.97
C ARG A 61 9.16 -6.36 5.38
N ARG A 62 10.45 -6.05 5.55
CA ARG A 62 11.04 -5.82 6.88
C ARG A 62 10.46 -4.58 7.55
N ASP A 63 10.25 -3.50 6.80
CA ASP A 63 9.64 -2.29 7.32
C ASP A 63 8.17 -2.51 7.74
N GLU A 64 7.42 -3.28 6.94
CA GLU A 64 6.06 -3.71 7.29
C GLU A 64 6.03 -4.52 8.59
N ILE A 65 6.93 -5.50 8.74
CA ILE A 65 7.03 -6.31 9.97
C ILE A 65 7.38 -5.44 11.17
N ALA A 66 8.39 -4.57 11.06
CA ALA A 66 8.80 -3.69 12.15
C ALA A 66 7.65 -2.76 12.59
N THR A 67 6.86 -2.28 11.63
CA THR A 67 5.67 -1.45 11.91
C THR A 67 4.61 -2.24 12.67
N ILE A 68 4.31 -3.47 12.24
CA ILE A 68 3.32 -4.35 12.89
C ILE A 68 3.78 -4.73 14.30
N GLU A 69 5.06 -5.05 14.48
CA GLU A 69 5.62 -5.37 15.80
C GLU A 69 5.54 -4.19 16.76
N ALA A 70 5.86 -2.98 16.29
CA ALA A 70 5.70 -1.76 17.08
C ALA A 70 4.24 -1.54 17.50
N GLN A 71 3.30 -1.67 16.57
CA GLN A 71 1.87 -1.56 16.87
C GLN A 71 1.40 -2.62 17.86
N ASN A 72 1.81 -3.88 17.69
CA ASN A 72 1.48 -4.95 18.61
C ASN A 72 2.02 -4.70 20.02
N SER A 73 3.25 -4.17 20.16
CA SER A 73 3.81 -3.83 21.47
C SER A 73 3.02 -2.73 22.19
N LEU A 74 2.57 -1.71 21.44
CA LEU A 74 1.73 -0.65 21.98
C LEU A 74 0.36 -1.18 22.39
N LEU A 75 -0.28 -1.99 21.54
CA LEU A 75 -1.57 -2.61 21.83
C LEU A 75 -1.48 -3.54 23.04
N ALA A 76 -0.43 -4.36 23.14
CA ALA A 76 -0.20 -5.22 24.29
C ALA A 76 -0.08 -4.42 25.59
N THR A 77 0.60 -3.27 25.54
CA THR A 77 0.72 -2.36 26.68
C THR A 77 -0.64 -1.78 27.08
N GLN A 78 -1.44 -1.34 26.10
CA GLN A 78 -2.79 -0.81 26.35
C GLN A 78 -3.71 -1.87 26.96
N VAL A 79 -3.67 -3.09 26.44
CA VAL A 79 -4.44 -4.23 26.97
C VAL A 79 -4.01 -4.56 28.40
N ALA A 80 -2.71 -4.55 28.69
CA ALA A 80 -2.20 -4.78 30.05
C ALA A 80 -2.72 -3.73 31.04
N VAL A 81 -2.74 -2.46 30.64
CA VAL A 81 -3.30 -1.38 31.46
C VAL A 81 -4.81 -1.54 31.63
N ALA A 82 -5.56 -1.77 30.56
CA ALA A 82 -7.01 -1.91 30.59
C ALA A 82 -7.49 -3.13 31.37
N THR A 83 -6.71 -4.21 31.38
CA THR A 83 -7.00 -5.44 32.13
C THR A 83 -6.50 -5.36 33.58
N SER A 84 -5.77 -4.30 33.93
CA SER A 84 -5.23 -4.16 35.29
C SER A 84 -6.36 -4.00 36.32
N PRO A 85 -6.24 -4.64 37.51
CA PRO A 85 -7.22 -4.47 38.59
C PRO A 85 -7.39 -3.01 39.03
N ALA A 86 -6.31 -2.23 38.93
CA ALA A 86 -6.32 -0.80 39.25
C ALA A 86 -7.22 -0.01 38.29
N TYR A 87 -7.15 -0.29 36.98
CA TYR A 87 -8.03 0.33 35.99
C TYR A 87 -9.49 -0.09 36.19
N ALA A 88 -9.75 -1.37 36.48
CA ALA A 88 -11.10 -1.84 36.79
C ALA A 88 -11.70 -1.14 38.03
N ALA A 89 -10.89 -0.94 39.08
CA ALA A 89 -11.31 -0.21 40.28
C ALA A 89 -11.57 1.28 39.99
N GLN A 90 -10.75 1.91 39.14
CA GLN A 90 -10.96 3.28 38.70
C GLN A 90 -12.29 3.45 37.94
N VAL A 91 -12.54 2.58 36.95
CA VAL A 91 -13.80 2.59 36.18
C VAL A 91 -15.00 2.37 37.10
N ALA A 92 -14.90 1.45 38.07
CA ALA A 92 -15.95 1.23 39.06
C ALA A 92 -16.25 2.47 39.91
N ARG A 93 -15.23 3.24 40.29
CA ARG A 93 -15.41 4.49 41.05
C ARG A 93 -16.02 5.59 40.18
N GLU A 94 -15.49 5.80 38.98
CA GLU A 94 -15.87 6.92 38.12
C GLU A 94 -17.24 6.73 37.46
N GLN A 95 -17.55 5.52 36.98
CA GLN A 95 -18.78 5.27 36.22
C GLN A 95 -19.92 4.74 37.08
N LEU A 96 -19.61 3.93 38.10
CA LEU A 96 -20.62 3.28 38.93
C LEU A 96 -20.77 3.96 40.29
N GLY A 97 -19.93 4.95 40.60
CA GLY A 97 -19.95 5.65 41.88
C GLY A 97 -19.64 4.74 43.07
N TYR A 98 -18.99 3.60 42.84
CA TYR A 98 -18.67 2.66 43.91
C TYR A 98 -17.55 3.19 44.79
N ALA A 99 -17.77 3.15 46.10
CA ALA A 99 -16.77 3.46 47.11
C ALA A 99 -15.93 2.20 47.42
N ALA A 100 -14.67 2.39 47.82
CA ALA A 100 -13.80 1.27 48.19
C ALA A 100 -14.12 0.76 49.61
N GLU A 101 -13.69 -0.46 49.94
CA GLU A 101 -13.73 -0.94 51.32
C GLU A 101 -12.94 0.01 52.23
N GLY A 102 -13.65 0.62 53.19
CA GLY A 102 -13.09 1.61 54.12
C GLY A 102 -13.38 3.08 53.78
N ASP A 103 -13.94 3.39 52.61
CA ASP A 103 -14.38 4.76 52.28
C ASP A 103 -15.65 5.12 53.06
N THR A 104 -15.71 6.34 53.59
CA THR A 104 -16.91 6.89 54.25
C THR A 104 -17.81 7.57 53.22
N VAL A 105 -18.92 6.92 52.86
CA VAL A 105 -19.93 7.49 51.95
C VAL A 105 -20.80 8.49 52.72
N ILE A 106 -20.63 9.78 52.43
CA ILE A 106 -21.47 10.84 52.99
C ILE A 106 -22.70 10.99 52.08
N LEU A 107 -23.88 10.58 52.57
CA LEU A 107 -25.14 10.88 51.90
C LEU A 107 -25.67 12.22 52.41
N PRO A 108 -25.66 13.29 51.60
CA PRO A 108 -26.29 14.54 51.99
C PRO A 108 -27.80 14.33 52.14
N SER A 109 -28.34 14.56 53.34
CA SER A 109 -29.79 14.59 53.54
C SER A 109 -30.32 15.90 52.98
N PHE A 110 -31.05 15.83 51.87
CA PHE A 110 -31.78 16.99 51.37
C PHE A 110 -33.06 17.18 52.19
N PRO A 111 -33.42 18.41 52.57
CA PRO A 111 -34.73 18.68 53.15
C PRO A 111 -35.80 18.21 52.16
N GLN A 112 -36.74 17.39 52.61
CA GLN A 112 -37.90 17.00 51.81
C GLN A 112 -38.63 18.26 51.36
N VAL A 113 -38.49 18.60 50.09
CA VAL A 113 -39.34 19.59 49.45
C VAL A 113 -40.72 18.93 49.35
N THR A 114 -41.66 19.40 50.16
CA THR A 114 -43.08 19.05 50.01
C THR A 114 -43.45 19.24 48.54
N PRO A 115 -43.99 18.23 47.84
CA PRO A 115 -44.34 18.37 46.43
C PRO A 115 -45.35 19.50 46.29
N ILE A 116 -44.90 20.64 45.75
CA ILE A 116 -45.81 21.65 45.23
C ILE A 116 -46.50 20.98 44.04
N ALA A 117 -47.83 21.06 44.02
CA ALA A 117 -48.67 20.43 43.01
C ALA A 117 -48.05 20.55 41.62
N SER A 118 -47.85 19.40 40.99
CA SER A 118 -47.23 19.28 39.67
C SER A 118 -47.85 20.25 38.68
N ASP A 119 -47.01 21.04 38.00
CA ASP A 119 -47.40 21.70 36.76
C ASP A 119 -48.05 20.68 35.82
N PRO A 120 -49.04 21.10 34.99
CA PRO A 120 -49.72 20.19 34.08
C PRO A 120 -48.69 19.46 33.22
N THR A 121 -48.71 18.13 33.30
CA THR A 121 -47.96 17.23 32.43
C THR A 121 -48.05 17.75 30.99
N PRO A 122 -46.94 18.13 30.34
CA PRO A 122 -46.96 18.54 28.95
C PRO A 122 -47.63 17.45 28.12
N ALA A 123 -48.63 17.82 27.33
CA ALA A 123 -49.30 16.88 26.44
C ALA A 123 -48.24 16.18 25.57
N PRO A 124 -48.30 14.84 25.43
CA PRO A 124 -47.33 14.10 24.65
C PRO A 124 -47.33 14.65 23.22
N ILE A 125 -46.16 15.15 22.80
CA ILE A 125 -45.92 15.51 21.41
C ILE A 125 -46.09 14.22 20.60
N PRO A 126 -46.98 14.18 19.59
CA PRO A 126 -47.17 12.99 18.79
C PRO A 126 -45.84 12.61 18.15
N ALA A 127 -45.38 11.38 18.42
CA ALA A 127 -44.18 10.86 17.79
C ALA A 127 -44.36 10.88 16.27
N PRO A 128 -43.37 11.36 15.50
CA PRO A 128 -43.43 11.27 14.05
C PRO A 128 -43.58 9.79 13.68
N SER A 129 -44.51 9.50 12.78
CA SER A 129 -44.70 8.13 12.29
C SER A 129 -43.36 7.62 11.71
N PRO A 130 -42.95 6.37 12.00
CA PRO A 130 -41.71 5.83 11.46
C PRO A 130 -41.76 5.81 9.93
N GLN A 131 -41.21 6.84 9.30
CA GLN A 131 -40.98 6.82 7.87
C GLN A 131 -39.67 6.08 7.62
N ALA A 132 -39.69 5.17 6.66
CA ALA A 132 -38.47 4.52 6.22
C ALA A 132 -37.47 5.60 5.74
N ASN A 133 -36.22 5.53 6.23
CA ASN A 133 -35.18 6.55 6.03
C ASN A 133 -35.03 6.98 4.55
N TRP A 134 -35.28 6.09 3.59
CA TRP A 134 -35.20 6.38 2.15
C TRP A 134 -36.18 7.46 1.67
N ARG A 135 -37.33 7.64 2.34
CA ARG A 135 -38.31 8.69 1.97
C ARG A 135 -37.78 10.09 2.21
N GLY A 136 -36.97 10.30 3.26
CA GLY A 136 -36.33 11.58 3.53
C GLY A 136 -35.27 11.93 2.47
N TRP A 137 -34.55 10.93 1.96
CA TRP A 137 -33.62 11.14 0.85
C TRP A 137 -34.35 11.46 -0.45
N ALA A 138 -35.47 10.78 -0.73
CA ALA A 138 -36.24 11.03 -1.95
C ALA A 138 -36.79 12.47 -2.01
N SER A 139 -37.31 13.03 -0.91
CA SER A 139 -37.80 14.41 -0.90
C SER A 139 -36.68 15.45 -1.02
N ALA A 140 -35.47 15.14 -0.57
CA ALA A 140 -34.31 16.01 -0.73
C ALA A 140 -33.84 16.10 -2.20
N PHE A 141 -33.87 14.98 -2.93
CA PHE A 141 -33.48 14.94 -4.34
C PHE A 141 -34.60 15.35 -5.31
N PHE A 142 -35.86 15.19 -4.91
CA PHE A 142 -37.03 15.51 -5.73
C PHE A 142 -37.99 16.44 -4.97
N PRO A 143 -37.61 17.71 -4.74
CA PRO A 143 -38.50 18.68 -4.14
C PRO A 143 -39.74 18.89 -5.03
N PRO A 144 -40.95 19.02 -4.46
CA PRO A 144 -42.15 19.29 -5.26
C PRO A 144 -41.99 20.61 -6.00
N ALA A 145 -42.39 20.63 -7.28
CA ALA A 145 -42.29 21.82 -8.11
C ALA A 145 -42.96 23.02 -7.41
N PRO A 146 -42.33 24.21 -7.41
CA PRO A 146 -42.94 25.38 -6.81
C PRO A 146 -44.26 25.65 -7.53
N THR A 147 -45.37 25.49 -6.82
CA THR A 147 -46.67 25.97 -7.29
C THR A 147 -46.55 27.48 -7.46
N SER A 148 -46.48 27.94 -8.71
CA SER A 148 -46.50 29.36 -9.05
C SER A 148 -47.83 29.95 -8.60
N THR A 149 -47.84 30.57 -7.42
CA THR A 149 -48.95 31.39 -6.96
C THR A 149 -49.03 32.62 -7.87
N PRO A 150 -50.15 32.86 -8.60
CA PRO A 150 -50.31 34.08 -9.38
C PRO A 150 -50.47 35.26 -8.42
N ILE A 151 -49.64 36.28 -8.60
CA ILE A 151 -49.66 37.52 -7.83
C ILE A 151 -50.83 38.38 -8.34
N PRO A 152 -51.67 38.95 -7.46
CA PRO A 152 -52.78 39.85 -7.82
C PRO A 152 -52.33 41.20 -8.37
#